data_AF-A0AAD0VVH7-F1
#
_entry.id   AF-A0AAD0VVH7-F1
#
_cell.length_a   1.000
_cell.length_b   1.000
_cell.length_c   1.000
_cell.angle_alpha   90.00
_cell.angle_beta   90.00
_cell.angle_gamma   90.00
#
_symmetry.space_group_name_H-M   'P 1'
#
loop_
_entity.id
_entity.type
_entity.pdbx_description
1 polymer ?
#
loop_
_entity_poly.entity_id
_entity_poly.type
_entity_poly.pdbx_seq_one_letter_code
_entity_poly.pdbx_strand_id
1 'polypeptide(L)'
;MLEALRAERKFYMISKHFNGLPVLRGQEKKELLKLNAGDDQAYVYGQRLVECVKRGDTPAAKLLLENGADINFQDQHKMSALHYAAAYDSRPCIRLLTSFNECSYLLQDYKGRYASELAYEWGKDYAVGLLLQKKQVRQAFMQGLPAWGKPKA
;
A
#
# COMPACT_ATOMS: atom_id res chain seq x y z
N MET A 1 -30.77 -6.39 17.78
CA MET A 1 -29.29 -6.29 17.63
C MET A 1 -28.68 -7.31 16.65
N LEU A 2 -29.46 -7.98 15.79
CA LEU A 2 -28.94 -8.95 14.79
C LEU A 2 -29.00 -8.45 13.33
N GLU A 3 -29.49 -7.23 13.09
CA GLU A 3 -29.68 -6.69 11.73
C GLU A 3 -28.48 -5.87 11.21
N ALA A 4 -27.57 -5.41 12.09
CA ALA A 4 -26.39 -4.63 11.67
C ALA A 4 -25.26 -5.51 11.09
N LEU A 5 -25.13 -6.76 11.53
CA LEU A 5 -24.11 -7.71 11.06
C LEU A 5 -24.41 -8.33 9.67
N ARG A 6 -25.59 -8.04 9.10
CA ARG A 6 -26.01 -8.56 7.79
C ARG A 6 -25.67 -7.63 6.62
N ALA A 7 -25.29 -6.37 6.89
CA ALA A 7 -24.94 -5.38 5.88
C ALA A 7 -23.44 -5.43 5.50
N GLU A 8 -22.54 -5.67 6.45
CA GLU A 8 -21.09 -5.72 6.18
C GLU A 8 -20.64 -7.01 5.49
N ARG A 9 -21.47 -8.06 5.51
CA ARG A 9 -21.15 -9.35 4.88
C ARG A 9 -21.44 -9.42 3.38
N LYS A 10 -22.06 -8.40 2.79
CA LYS A 10 -22.50 -8.40 1.38
C LYS A 10 -21.47 -7.85 0.39
N PHE A 11 -20.37 -7.23 0.83
CA PHE A 11 -19.38 -6.67 -0.10
C PHE A 11 -18.27 -7.66 -0.52
N TYR A 12 -18.16 -8.82 0.14
CA TYR A 12 -17.05 -9.76 -0.07
C TYR A 12 -17.35 -10.92 -1.05
N MET A 13 -18.43 -10.83 -1.85
CA MET A 13 -18.91 -11.94 -2.69
C MET A 13 -19.06 -11.57 -4.16
N ILE A 14 -18.05 -10.96 -4.79
CA ILE A 14 -17.95 -10.96 -6.26
C ILE A 14 -16.49 -11.12 -6.69
N SER A 15 -16.09 -12.37 -6.91
CA SER A 15 -15.28 -12.85 -8.05
C SER A 15 -14.64 -14.20 -7.71
N LYS A 16 -15.45 -15.25 -7.76
CA LYS A 16 -14.93 -16.60 -8.01
C LYS A 16 -14.76 -16.72 -9.52
N HIS A 17 -13.52 -16.89 -9.96
CA HIS A 17 -13.03 -17.77 -11.04
C HIS A 17 -11.73 -17.20 -11.59
N PHE A 18 -10.58 -17.66 -11.09
CA PHE A 18 -9.60 -18.34 -11.94
C PHE A 18 -8.53 -19.04 -11.08
N ASN A 19 -8.19 -20.25 -11.52
CA ASN A 19 -7.38 -21.26 -10.85
C ASN A 19 -5.91 -20.87 -10.71
N GLY A 20 -5.29 -21.28 -9.59
CA GLY A 20 -3.84 -21.22 -9.39
C GLY A 20 -3.40 -20.70 -8.03
N LEU A 21 -3.97 -21.18 -6.92
CA LEU A 21 -3.47 -20.88 -5.58
C LEU A 21 -2.24 -21.76 -5.28
N PRO A 22 -1.07 -21.23 -4.91
CA PRO A 22 -0.26 -21.90 -3.92
C PRO A 22 -1.01 -21.75 -2.59
N VAL A 23 -1.57 -22.86 -2.11
CA VAL A 23 -2.09 -23.00 -0.75
C VAL A 23 -0.94 -22.68 0.20
N LEU A 24 -0.94 -21.47 0.77
CA LEU A 24 0.06 -21.08 1.78
C LEU A 24 -0.19 -21.93 3.03
N ARG A 25 0.73 -22.86 3.30
CA ARG A 25 0.70 -23.76 4.45
C ARG A 25 0.78 -22.93 5.74
N GLY A 26 -0.03 -23.28 6.75
CA GLY A 26 -0.27 -22.52 7.97
C GLY A 26 0.93 -22.20 8.88
N GLN A 27 2.18 -22.49 8.47
CA GLN A 27 3.39 -22.11 9.19
C GLN A 27 3.84 -20.67 8.88
N GLU A 28 3.79 -20.23 7.62
CA GLU A 28 4.14 -18.83 7.25
C GLU A 28 3.15 -17.83 7.86
N LYS A 29 1.87 -18.22 7.94
CA LYS A 29 0.83 -17.47 8.65
C LYS A 29 1.14 -17.32 10.14
N LYS A 30 1.86 -18.22 10.79
CA LYS A 30 2.25 -18.08 12.20
C LYS A 30 3.54 -17.29 12.39
N GLU A 31 4.47 -17.35 11.44
CA GLU A 31 5.75 -16.61 11.52
C GLU A 31 5.59 -15.12 11.21
N LEU A 32 4.73 -14.75 10.26
CA LEU A 32 4.36 -13.35 10.02
C LEU A 32 3.54 -12.74 11.17
N LEU A 33 3.00 -13.57 12.07
CA LEU A 33 2.12 -13.18 13.19
C LEU A 33 2.77 -13.32 14.57
N LYS A 34 4.08 -13.60 14.68
CA LYS A 34 4.81 -13.41 15.93
C LYS A 34 4.90 -11.90 16.18
N LEU A 35 3.88 -11.35 16.82
CA LEU A 35 3.91 -10.09 17.53
C LEU A 35 4.55 -10.39 18.89
N ASN A 36 5.64 -9.69 19.24
CA ASN A 36 6.06 -9.65 20.63
C ASN A 36 4.99 -8.88 21.41
N ALA A 37 4.72 -9.32 22.65
CA ALA A 37 3.60 -8.86 23.48
C ALA A 37 3.70 -7.39 23.97
N GLY A 38 4.46 -6.53 23.30
CA GLY A 38 4.65 -5.12 23.66
C GLY A 38 4.82 -4.16 22.47
N ASP A 39 4.81 -4.65 21.23
CA ASP A 39 4.94 -3.77 20.05
C ASP A 39 3.56 -3.31 19.56
N ASP A 40 3.42 -2.04 19.19
CA ASP A 40 2.22 -1.52 18.55
C ASP A 40 1.92 -2.32 17.28
N GLN A 41 0.87 -3.13 17.32
CA GLN A 41 0.49 -4.05 16.23
C GLN A 41 0.40 -3.34 14.87
N ALA A 42 -0.11 -2.11 14.86
CA ALA A 42 -0.20 -1.28 13.65
C ALA A 42 1.18 -0.93 13.06
N TYR A 43 2.15 -0.59 13.91
CA TYR A 43 3.52 -0.27 13.50
C TYR A 43 4.20 -1.49 12.89
N VAL A 44 4.10 -2.64 13.56
CA VAL A 44 4.71 -3.90 13.08
C VAL A 44 4.10 -4.34 11.75
N TYR A 45 2.78 -4.21 11.59
CA TYR A 45 2.09 -4.56 10.36
C TYR A 45 2.48 -3.65 9.19
N GLY A 46 2.56 -2.34 9.45
CA GLY A 46 3.03 -1.37 8.47
C GLY A 46 4.47 -1.62 8.04
N GLN A 47 5.36 -1.89 9.00
CA GLN A 47 6.76 -2.22 8.70
C GLN A 47 6.89 -3.51 7.88
N ARG A 48 6.12 -4.55 8.23
CA ARG A 48 6.07 -5.81 7.46
C ARG A 48 5.54 -5.60 6.04
N LEU A 49 4.53 -4.75 5.87
CA LEU A 49 3.99 -4.42 4.55
C LEU A 49 5.06 -3.78 3.67
N VAL A 50 5.82 -2.82 4.21
CA VAL A 50 6.94 -2.19 3.52
C VAL A 50 7.98 -3.24 3.11
N GLU A 51 8.36 -4.14 4.02
CA GLU A 51 9.35 -5.20 3.75
C GLU A 51 8.89 -6.16 2.64
N CYS A 52 7.61 -6.58 2.65
CA CYS A 52 7.04 -7.41 1.59
C CYS A 52 7.14 -6.70 0.23
N VAL A 53 6.85 -5.40 0.18
CA VAL A 53 6.96 -4.61 -1.07
C VAL A 53 8.40 -4.48 -1.52
N LYS A 54 9.36 -4.27 -0.61
CA LYS A 54 10.79 -4.23 -0.95
C LYS A 54 11.27 -5.52 -1.60
N ARG A 55 10.74 -6.67 -1.15
CA ARG A 55 11.04 -8.00 -1.71
C ARG A 55 10.24 -8.34 -2.97
N GLY A 56 9.24 -7.53 -3.33
CA GLY A 56 8.30 -7.82 -4.41
C GLY A 56 7.27 -8.90 -4.08
N ASP A 57 7.14 -9.28 -2.81
CA ASP A 57 6.20 -10.31 -2.33
C ASP A 57 4.77 -9.75 -2.27
N THR A 58 4.15 -9.73 -3.44
CA THR A 58 2.79 -9.22 -3.64
C THR A 58 1.74 -10.07 -2.88
N PRO A 59 1.83 -11.42 -2.84
CA PRO A 59 0.93 -12.24 -2.03
C PRO A 59 0.98 -11.91 -0.53
N ALA A 60 2.17 -11.78 0.06
CA ALA A 60 2.29 -11.45 1.48
C ALA A 60 1.82 -10.01 1.77
N ALA A 61 2.15 -9.06 0.89
CA ALA A 61 1.64 -7.69 1.01
C ALA A 61 0.11 -7.65 0.98
N LYS A 62 -0.53 -8.42 0.09
CA LYS A 62 -1.99 -8.51 0.01
C LYS A 62 -2.59 -9.07 1.31
N LEU A 63 -2.00 -10.15 1.83
CA LEU A 63 -2.45 -10.76 3.07
C LEU A 63 -2.36 -9.77 4.24
N LEU A 64 -1.28 -8.99 4.35
CA LEU A 64 -1.13 -7.99 5.40
C LEU A 64 -2.19 -6.89 5.32
N LEU A 65 -2.45 -6.37 4.11
CA LEU A 65 -3.50 -5.38 3.87
C LEU A 65 -4.89 -5.91 4.24
N GLU A 66 -5.20 -7.16 3.87
CA GLU A 66 -6.46 -7.82 4.25
C GLU A 66 -6.59 -8.05 5.77
N ASN A 67 -5.48 -8.12 6.50
CA ASN A 67 -5.45 -8.23 7.96
C ASN A 67 -5.34 -6.86 8.67
N GLY A 68 -5.60 -5.75 7.97
CA GLY A 68 -5.67 -4.41 8.55
C GLY A 68 -4.31 -3.72 8.71
N ALA A 69 -3.28 -4.12 7.95
CA ALA A 69 -2.08 -3.31 7.85
C ALA A 69 -2.41 -1.94 7.26
N ASP A 70 -1.89 -0.88 7.87
CA ASP A 70 -2.05 0.47 7.34
C ASP A 70 -1.29 0.62 6.02
N ILE A 71 -2.03 0.79 4.93
CA ILE A 71 -1.49 0.99 3.58
C ILE A 71 -0.66 2.27 3.46
N ASN A 72 -0.96 3.26 4.30
CA ASN A 72 -0.32 4.57 4.33
C ASN A 72 0.78 4.67 5.38
N PHE A 73 1.10 3.56 6.07
CA PHE A 73 2.20 3.53 7.02
C PHE A 73 3.47 4.11 6.40
N GLN A 74 4.13 4.99 7.14
CA GLN A 74 5.41 5.56 6.79
C GLN A 74 6.48 5.06 7.76
N ASP A 75 7.59 4.56 7.21
CA ASP A 75 8.74 4.16 8.02
C ASP A 75 9.51 5.38 8.57
N GLN A 76 10.66 5.11 9.20
CA GLN A 76 11.55 6.14 9.73
C GLN A 76 12.06 7.17 8.69
N HIS A 77 12.01 6.85 7.40
CA HIS A 77 12.38 7.77 6.31
C HIS A 77 11.16 8.50 5.73
N LYS A 78 10.02 8.42 6.40
CA LYS A 78 8.71 8.83 5.90
C LYS A 78 8.33 8.11 4.59
N MET A 79 8.90 6.95 4.28
CA MET A 79 8.57 6.23 3.06
C MET A 79 7.45 5.24 3.33
N SER A 80 6.42 5.30 2.50
CA SER A 80 5.32 4.34 2.50
C SER A 80 5.59 3.16 1.57
N ALA A 81 4.76 2.12 1.66
CA ALA A 81 4.80 0.99 0.74
C ALA A 81 4.78 1.43 -0.73
N LEU A 82 3.99 2.45 -1.08
CA LEU A 82 3.92 2.97 -2.45
C LEU A 82 5.22 3.65 -2.91
N HIS A 83 5.95 4.32 -2.01
CA HIS A 83 7.26 4.91 -2.32
C HIS A 83 8.27 3.83 -2.73
N TYR A 84 8.35 2.75 -1.96
CA TYR A 84 9.25 1.64 -2.27
C TYR A 84 8.83 0.90 -3.54
N ALA A 85 7.53 0.66 -3.74
CA ALA A 85 7.03 0.02 -4.96
C ALA A 85 7.41 0.83 -6.21
N ALA A 86 7.31 2.16 -6.13
CA ALA A 86 7.70 3.07 -7.21
C ALA A 86 9.22 3.11 -7.42
N ALA A 87 10.01 3.20 -6.35
CA ALA A 87 11.47 3.28 -6.43
C ALA A 87 12.10 1.99 -6.99
N TYR A 88 11.49 0.83 -6.76
CA TYR A 88 11.98 -0.47 -7.23
C TYR A 88 11.26 -0.99 -8.49
N ASP A 89 10.46 -0.16 -9.16
CA ASP A 89 9.68 -0.53 -10.35
C ASP A 89 8.82 -1.80 -10.18
N SER A 90 8.26 -1.99 -8.99
CA SER A 90 7.44 -3.17 -8.69
C SER A 90 6.00 -2.96 -9.14
N ARG A 91 5.75 -3.08 -10.44
CA ARG A 91 4.40 -2.96 -11.03
C ARG A 91 3.33 -3.83 -10.35
N PRO A 92 3.59 -5.09 -9.95
CA PRO A 92 2.61 -5.89 -9.23
C PRO A 92 2.22 -5.27 -7.87
N CYS A 93 3.19 -4.80 -7.10
CA CYS A 93 2.93 -4.11 -5.82
C CYS A 93 2.19 -2.78 -6.05
N ILE A 94 2.55 -2.01 -7.07
CA ILE A 94 1.85 -0.76 -7.42
C ILE A 94 0.39 -1.05 -7.77
N ARG A 95 0.11 -2.07 -8.59
CA ARG A 95 -1.26 -2.46 -8.93
C ARG A 95 -2.06 -2.89 -7.71
N LEU A 96 -1.45 -3.67 -6.81
CA LEU A 96 -2.07 -4.07 -5.56
C LEU A 96 -2.41 -2.85 -4.70
N LEU A 97 -1.42 -2.01 -4.38
CA LEU A 97 -1.60 -0.86 -3.49
C LEU A 97 -2.61 0.15 -4.08
N THR A 98 -2.58 0.39 -5.38
CA THR A 98 -3.50 1.33 -6.04
C THR A 98 -4.91 0.79 -6.24
N SER A 99 -5.15 -0.50 -5.98
CA SER A 99 -6.49 -1.09 -5.97
C SER A 99 -7.27 -0.81 -4.69
N PHE A 100 -6.59 -0.42 -3.61
CA PHE A 100 -7.24 0.02 -2.37
C PHE A 100 -7.55 1.52 -2.46
N ASN A 101 -8.74 1.91 -2.01
CA ASN A 101 -9.21 3.29 -2.09
C ASN A 101 -8.53 4.20 -1.07
N GLU A 102 -8.10 3.62 0.04
CA GLU A 102 -7.44 4.27 1.17
C GLU A 102 -6.00 4.68 0.83
N CYS A 103 -5.44 4.20 -0.27
CA CYS A 103 -4.07 4.47 -0.69
C CYS A 103 -3.85 5.97 -0.96
N SER A 104 -2.91 6.56 -0.23
CA SER A 104 -2.52 7.96 -0.36
C SER A 104 -1.34 8.12 -1.33
N TYR A 105 -1.56 8.96 -2.33
CA TYR A 105 -0.56 9.40 -3.31
C TYR A 105 0.11 10.71 -2.91
N LEU A 106 -0.38 11.36 -1.83
CA LEU A 106 0.07 12.67 -1.37
C LEU A 106 1.11 12.59 -0.25
N LEU A 107 1.43 11.39 0.22
CA LEU A 107 2.49 11.19 1.21
C LEU A 107 3.83 11.58 0.59
N GLN A 108 4.65 12.25 1.40
CA GLN A 108 5.99 12.65 1.05
C GLN A 108 7.00 11.91 1.91
N ASP A 109 8.13 11.54 1.30
CA ASP A 109 9.31 11.06 2.03
C ASP A 109 9.98 12.18 2.84
N TYR A 110 11.07 11.85 3.55
CA TYR A 110 11.79 12.85 4.35
C TYR A 110 12.40 14.00 3.52
N LYS A 111 12.56 13.83 2.20
CA LYS A 111 13.06 14.85 1.28
C LYS A 111 11.93 15.65 0.62
N GLY A 112 10.67 15.40 0.99
CA GLY A 112 9.51 16.05 0.40
C GLY A 112 9.14 15.52 -0.98
N ARG A 113 9.63 14.33 -1.37
CA ARG A 113 9.36 13.70 -2.67
C ARG A 113 8.14 12.79 -2.58
N TYR A 114 7.37 12.73 -3.65
CA TYR A 114 6.24 11.81 -3.78
C TYR A 114 6.67 10.47 -4.39
N ALA A 115 5.84 9.44 -4.26
CA ALA A 115 6.08 8.15 -4.92
C ALA A 115 6.22 8.27 -6.45
N SER A 116 5.51 9.21 -7.09
CA SER A 116 5.65 9.51 -8.53
C SER A 116 7.06 9.98 -8.89
N GLU A 117 7.68 10.81 -8.06
CA GLU A 117 9.05 11.32 -8.25
C GLU A 117 10.07 10.19 -8.08
N LEU A 118 9.87 9.29 -7.11
CA LEU A 118 10.74 8.12 -6.94
C LEU A 118 10.67 7.15 -8.13
N ALA A 119 9.51 7.01 -8.77
CA ALA A 119 9.39 6.21 -10.00
C ALA A 119 10.26 6.78 -11.13
N TYR A 120 10.36 8.10 -11.26
CA TYR A 120 11.22 8.74 -12.27
C TYR A 120 12.70 8.62 -11.92
N GLU A 121 13.07 8.96 -10.67
CA GLU A 121 14.47 9.04 -10.25
C GLU A 121 15.13 7.66 -10.07
N TRP A 122 14.42 6.73 -9.42
CA TRP A 122 14.98 5.44 -8.99
C TRP A 122 14.44 4.29 -9.83
N GLY A 123 13.12 4.23 -9.99
CA GLY A 123 12.46 3.18 -10.78
C GLY A 123 12.76 3.30 -12.28
N LYS A 124 13.07 4.50 -12.77
CA LYS A 124 13.28 4.83 -14.18
C LYS A 124 12.11 4.39 -15.08
N ASP A 125 10.92 4.25 -14.52
CA ASP A 125 9.68 3.92 -15.24
C ASP A 125 8.81 5.17 -15.34
N TYR A 126 8.91 5.83 -16.49
CA TYR A 126 8.14 7.05 -16.78
C TYR A 126 6.64 6.80 -16.85
N ALA A 127 6.20 5.61 -17.31
CA ALA A 127 4.79 5.30 -17.42
C ALA A 127 4.16 5.18 -16.03
N VAL A 128 4.86 4.53 -15.10
CA VAL A 128 4.45 4.44 -13.68
C VAL A 128 4.48 5.82 -13.03
N GLY A 129 5.56 6.59 -13.19
CA GLY A 129 5.64 7.94 -12.63
C GLY A 129 4.48 8.83 -13.08
N LEU A 130 4.14 8.79 -14.38
CA LEU A 130 3.02 9.57 -14.93
C LEU A 130 1.66 9.09 -14.40
N LEU A 131 1.47 7.78 -14.27
CA LEU A 131 0.26 7.20 -13.69
C LEU A 131 0.05 7.68 -12.24
N LEU A 132 1.10 7.58 -11.42
CA LEU A 132 1.07 8.00 -10.02
C LEU A 132 0.85 9.51 -9.91
N GLN A 133 1.50 10.32 -10.75
CA GLN A 133 1.31 11.77 -10.78
C GLN A 133 -0.13 12.16 -11.13
N LYS A 134 -0.77 11.48 -12.10
CA LYS A 134 -2.18 11.71 -12.43
C LYS A 134 -3.11 11.38 -11.26
N LYS A 135 -2.85 10.27 -10.56
CA LYS A 135 -3.61 9.87 -9.36
C LYS A 135 -3.41 10.85 -8.20
N GLN A 136 -2.17 11.30 -8.01
CA GLN A 136 -1.79 12.33 -7.04
C GLN A 136 -2.57 13.64 -7.28
N VAL A 137 -2.52 14.19 -8.49
CA VAL A 137 -3.24 15.42 -8.86
C VAL A 137 -4.75 15.26 -8.62
N ARG A 138 -5.32 14.12 -8.99
CA ARG A 138 -6.73 13.83 -8.75
C ARG A 138 -7.05 13.78 -7.26
N GLN A 139 -6.24 13.11 -6.44
CA GLN A 139 -6.47 13.04 -5.00
C GLN A 139 -6.31 14.42 -4.33
N ALA A 140 -5.31 15.21 -4.73
CA ALA A 140 -5.14 16.58 -4.25
C ALA A 140 -6.37 17.44 -4.56
N PHE A 141 -6.86 17.41 -5.81
CA PHE A 141 -8.05 18.14 -6.22
C PHE A 141 -9.29 17.73 -5.40
N MET A 142 -9.48 16.43 -5.17
CA MET A 142 -10.59 15.92 -4.33
C MET A 142 -10.49 16.38 -2.87
N GLN A 143 -9.28 16.66 -2.37
CA GLN A 143 -9.04 17.19 -1.03
C GLN A 143 -9.00 18.72 -0.97
N GLY A 144 -9.31 19.42 -2.08
CA GLY A 144 -9.26 20.89 -2.15
C GLY A 144 -7.85 21.47 -2.13
N LEU A 145 -6.82 20.65 -2.34
CA LEU A 145 -5.42 21.07 -2.37
C LEU A 145 -5.03 21.52 -3.78
N PRO A 146 -4.14 22.53 -3.91
CA PRO A 146 -3.64 22.95 -5.21
C PRO A 146 -2.90 21.79 -5.89
N ALA A 147 -3.31 21.48 -7.13
CA ALA A 147 -2.75 20.39 -7.94
C ALA A 147 -1.26 20.59 -8.30
N TRP A 148 -0.77 21.82 -8.18
CA TRP A 148 0.59 22.22 -8.53
C TRP A 148 1.14 23.10 -7.42
N GLY A 149 2.15 22.57 -6.72
CA GLY A 149 2.87 23.27 -5.67
C GLY A 149 3.35 22.29 -4.63
N LYS A 150 4.68 22.21 -4.43
CA LYS A 150 5.20 21.64 -3.18
C LYS A 150 4.58 22.47 -2.05
N PRO A 151 3.98 21.86 -1.00
CA PRO A 151 3.67 22.63 0.20
C PRO A 151 4.99 23.31 0.61
N LYS A 152 4.96 24.64 0.71
CA LYS A 152 6.13 25.40 1.16
C LYS A 152 6.49 24.84 2.54
N ALA A 153 7.75 24.42 2.67
CA ALA A 153 8.35 24.03 3.94
C ALA A 153 8.25 25.17 4.96
#